data_AF-A0A0K2RIW8-F1
#
_entry.id   AF-A0A0K2RIW8-F1
#
_cell.length_a   1.000
_cell.length_b   1.000
_cell.length_c   1.000
_cell.angle_alpha   90.00
_cell.angle_beta   90.00
_cell.angle_gamma   90.00
#
_symmetry.space_group_name_H-M   'P 1'
#
loop_
_entity.id
_entity.type
_entity.pdbx_description
1 polymer ?
#
loop_
_entity_poly.entity_id
_entity_poly.type
_entity_poly.pdbx_seq_one_letter_code
_entity_poly.pdbx_strand_id
1 'polypeptide(L)'
;MAGTVMVKNDGVLPLAPASVTGVAVIGHNARHARTQGGGSATVVPERIVTPLDGIRAAFRPENVSYTVGAVVQEGIAELPLEQLRNPVTGGRG
;
A
#
# COMPACT_ATOMS: atom_id res chain seq x y z
N MET A 1 21.90 -4.66 -1.31
CA MET A 1 21.67 -3.48 -2.20
C MET A 1 20.63 -2.58 -1.54
N ALA A 2 20.81 -1.27 -1.62
CA ALA A 2 19.83 -0.28 -1.16
C ALA A 2 18.96 0.15 -2.33
N GLY A 3 17.63 0.16 -2.17
CA GLY A 3 16.66 0.54 -3.21
C GLY A 3 15.57 1.50 -2.72
N THR A 4 15.60 1.88 -1.44
CA THR A 4 14.62 2.79 -0.84
C THR A 4 15.21 4.17 -0.68
N VAL A 5 14.43 5.21 -0.95
CA VAL A 5 14.85 6.62 -0.82
C VAL A 5 14.00 7.30 0.25
N MET A 6 14.63 7.97 1.22
CA MET A 6 13.93 8.80 2.19
C MET A 6 13.62 10.16 1.57
N VAL A 7 12.36 10.37 1.19
CA VAL A 7 11.93 11.60 0.50
C VAL A 7 11.71 12.75 1.48
N LYS A 8 11.23 12.47 2.70
CA LYS A 8 11.00 13.46 3.77
C LYS A 8 11.16 12.82 5.14
N ASN A 9 11.73 13.55 6.10
CA ASN A 9 11.76 13.16 7.51
C ASN A 9 11.85 14.40 8.42
N ASP A 10 10.82 14.64 9.23
CA ASP A 10 10.78 15.75 10.19
C ASP A 10 11.27 15.29 11.58
N GLY A 11 12.25 14.37 11.64
CA GLY A 11 12.80 13.79 12.87
C GLY A 11 12.00 12.61 13.45
N VAL A 12 11.03 12.07 12.70
CA VAL A 12 10.20 10.93 13.13
C VAL A 12 10.93 9.59 12.98
N LEU A 13 11.73 9.45 11.92
CA LEU A 13 12.52 8.26 11.65
C LEU A 13 13.99 8.48 12.06
N PRO A 14 14.70 7.42 12.50
CA PRO A 14 14.24 6.03 12.62
C PRO A 14 13.36 5.79 13.86
N LEU A 15 12.39 4.89 13.74
CA LEU A 15 11.66 4.38 14.90
C LEU A 15 12.57 3.46 15.71
N ALA A 16 12.66 3.68 17.02
CA ALA A 16 13.39 2.79 17.91
C ALA A 16 12.45 1.70 18.46
N PRO A 17 12.62 0.41 18.11
CA PRO A 17 11.68 -0.65 18.52
C PRO A 17 11.53 -0.81 20.04
N ALA A 18 12.54 -0.43 20.80
CA ALA A 18 12.51 -0.48 22.27
C ALA A 18 11.67 0.63 22.91
N SER A 19 11.46 1.77 22.23
CA SER A 19 10.69 2.90 22.77
C SER A 19 9.26 2.96 22.24
N VAL A 20 8.92 2.18 21.21
CA VAL A 20 7.60 2.14 20.62
C VAL A 20 6.76 1.07 21.31
N THR A 21 5.67 1.49 21.97
CA THR A 21 4.75 0.60 22.69
C THR A 21 3.72 -0.06 21.78
N GLY A 22 3.48 0.51 20.59
CA GLY A 22 2.55 -0.04 19.61
C GLY A 22 2.70 0.62 18.24
N VAL A 23 2.41 -0.16 17.19
CA VAL A 23 2.44 0.28 15.79
C VAL A 23 1.11 -0.05 15.14
N ALA A 24 0.41 0.98 14.65
CA ALA A 24 -0.75 0.79 13.79
C ALA A 24 -0.31 0.85 12.32
N VAL A 25 -0.47 -0.26 11.60
CA VAL A 25 -0.18 -0.35 10.17
C VAL A 25 -1.46 -0.15 9.38
N ILE A 26 -1.50 0.86 8.51
CA ILE A 26 -2.69 1.24 7.75
C ILE A 26 -2.36 1.22 6.25
N GLY A 27 -3.23 0.58 5.47
CA GLY A 27 -3.15 0.60 4.00
C GLY A 27 -3.18 -0.79 3.37
N HIS A 28 -3.84 -0.91 2.21
CA HIS A 28 -3.95 -2.15 1.46
C HIS A 28 -2.58 -2.78 1.13
N ASN A 29 -1.62 -1.96 0.68
CA ASN A 29 -0.29 -2.44 0.26
C ASN A 29 0.58 -2.96 1.41
N ALA A 30 0.20 -2.71 2.67
CA ALA A 30 0.92 -3.30 3.80
C ALA A 30 0.75 -4.81 3.85
N ARG A 31 -0.43 -5.32 3.49
CA ARG A 31 -0.75 -6.76 3.41
C ARG A 31 -0.59 -7.32 2.00
N HIS A 32 -0.87 -6.54 0.97
CA HIS A 32 -0.71 -6.93 -0.43
C HIS A 32 0.47 -6.19 -1.05
N ALA A 33 1.67 -6.73 -0.84
CA ALA A 33 2.90 -6.06 -1.25
C ALA A 33 2.97 -5.89 -2.77
N ARG A 34 3.25 -4.67 -3.21
CA ARG A 34 3.53 -4.39 -4.62
C ARG A 34 5.02 -4.63 -4.90
N THR A 35 5.35 -5.85 -5.27
CA THR A 35 6.75 -6.30 -5.44
C THR A 35 7.34 -5.96 -6.81
N GLN A 36 6.49 -5.68 -7.80
CA GLN A 36 6.88 -5.42 -9.19
C GLN A 36 5.83 -4.58 -9.92
N GLY A 37 6.21 -4.08 -11.10
CA GLY A 37 5.25 -3.59 -12.09
C GLY A 37 4.46 -4.73 -12.74
N GLY A 38 3.57 -4.39 -13.66
CA GLY A 38 2.82 -5.38 -14.46
C GLY A 38 3.40 -5.59 -15.86
N GLY A 39 2.61 -6.25 -16.71
CA GLY A 39 2.93 -6.46 -18.13
C GLY A 39 3.97 -7.55 -18.37
N SER A 40 4.80 -7.39 -19.40
CA SER A 40 5.80 -8.39 -19.81
C SER A 40 6.89 -8.67 -18.77
N ALA A 41 7.06 -7.80 -17.78
CA ALA A 41 8.03 -7.97 -16.70
C ALA A 41 7.48 -8.76 -15.50
N THR A 42 6.22 -9.23 -15.56
CA THR A 42 5.56 -9.91 -14.44
C THR A 42 6.19 -11.28 -14.18
N VAL A 43 6.66 -11.52 -12.95
CA VAL A 43 7.07 -12.84 -12.47
C VAL A 43 6.17 -13.32 -11.33
N VAL A 44 6.01 -14.64 -11.17
CA VAL A 44 5.31 -15.22 -10.01
C VAL A 44 6.36 -15.73 -9.02
N PRO A 45 6.65 -14.99 -7.94
CA PRO A 45 7.65 -15.41 -6.96
C PRO A 45 7.11 -16.58 -6.11
N GLU A 46 8.00 -17.47 -5.68
CA GLU A 46 7.67 -18.56 -4.75
C GLU A 46 7.25 -18.03 -3.37
N ARG A 47 7.81 -16.88 -2.96
CA ARG A 47 7.54 -16.24 -1.67
C ARG A 47 7.58 -14.72 -1.79
N ILE A 48 6.70 -14.07 -1.02
CA ILE A 48 6.67 -12.62 -0.81
C ILE A 48 6.79 -12.35 0.69
N VAL A 49 7.60 -11.35 1.06
CA VAL A 49 7.58 -10.76 2.41
C VAL A 49 6.86 -9.42 2.31
N THR A 50 5.76 -9.28 3.04
CA THR A 50 4.96 -8.04 2.99
C THR A 50 5.53 -6.97 3.92
N PRO A 51 5.23 -5.67 3.70
CA PRO A 51 5.57 -4.64 4.67
C PRO A 51 5.03 -4.94 6.07
N LEU A 52 3.81 -5.47 6.18
CA LEU A 52 3.21 -5.86 7.46
C LEU A 52 4.02 -6.96 8.15
N ASP A 53 4.47 -7.98 7.41
CA ASP A 53 5.29 -9.07 7.97
C ASP A 53 6.65 -8.54 8.46
N GLY A 54 7.29 -7.67 7.68
CA GLY A 54 8.55 -7.04 8.06
C GLY A 54 8.43 -6.18 9.32
N ILE A 55 7.35 -5.40 9.43
CA ILE A 55 7.09 -4.57 10.61
C ILE A 55 6.79 -5.44 11.84
N ARG A 56 5.99 -6.50 11.70
CA ARG A 56 5.73 -7.47 12.78
C ARG A 56 7.00 -8.14 13.28
N ALA A 57 7.91 -8.51 12.38
CA ALA A 57 9.21 -9.07 12.74
C ALA A 57 10.08 -8.06 13.51
N ALA A 58 10.00 -6.76 13.20
CA ALA A 58 10.79 -5.72 13.84
C ALA A 58 10.25 -5.24 15.20
N PHE A 59 8.92 -5.19 15.38
CA PHE A 59 8.27 -4.58 16.57
C PHE A 59 7.58 -5.57 17.50
N ARG A 60 7.67 -6.88 17.19
CA ARG A 60 6.91 -7.99 17.76
C ARG A 60 5.42 -7.97 17.34
N PRO A 61 4.86 -9.09 16.85
CA PRO A 61 3.51 -9.12 16.29
C PRO A 61 2.40 -8.60 17.23
N GLU A 62 2.53 -8.84 18.53
CA GLU A 62 1.59 -8.42 19.57
C GLU A 62 1.44 -6.90 19.70
N ASN A 63 2.46 -6.14 19.32
CA ASN A 63 2.46 -4.68 19.36
C ASN A 63 1.98 -4.06 18.04
N VAL A 64 1.64 -4.88 17.04
CA VAL A 64 1.32 -4.41 15.68
C VAL A 64 -0.13 -4.70 15.34
N SER A 65 -0.95 -3.64 15.27
CA SER A 65 -2.31 -3.72 14.75
C SER A 65 -2.34 -3.38 13.26
N TYR A 66 -3.33 -3.91 12.53
CA TYR A 66 -3.49 -3.66 11.10
C TYR A 66 -4.93 -3.32 10.77
N THR A 67 -5.11 -2.35 9.89
CA THR A 67 -6.37 -2.12 9.17
C THR A 67 -6.10 -1.78 7.71
N VAL A 68 -7.01 -2.19 6.82
CA VAL A 68 -6.86 -1.96 5.38
C VAL A 68 -6.92 -0.47 5.02
N GLY A 69 -7.74 0.30 5.73
CA GLY A 69 -8.04 1.68 5.33
C GLY A 69 -8.70 1.73 3.96
N ALA A 70 -8.06 2.39 3.00
CA ALA A 70 -8.53 2.45 1.61
C ALA A 70 -8.02 1.25 0.78
N VAL A 71 -8.89 0.73 -0.08
CA VAL A 71 -8.58 -0.39 -0.98
C VAL A 71 -7.98 0.14 -2.28
N VAL A 72 -6.87 -0.46 -2.73
CA VAL A 72 -6.35 -0.24 -4.08
C VAL A 72 -7.13 -1.15 -5.03
N GLN A 73 -7.83 -0.57 -6.01
CA GLN A 73 -8.57 -1.34 -7.01
C GLN A 73 -7.62 -1.87 -8.09
N GLU A 74 -7.79 -3.13 -8.47
CA GLU A 74 -7.20 -3.69 -9.68
C GLU A 74 -8.12 -3.33 -10.86
N GLY A 75 -7.81 -2.21 -11.53
CA GLY A 75 -8.55 -1.73 -12.69
C GLY A 75 -9.32 -0.44 -12.43
N ILE A 76 -10.03 0.02 -13.47
CA ILE A 76 -10.88 1.20 -13.40
C ILE A 76 -12.21 0.76 -12.79
N ALA A 77 -12.65 1.40 -11.70
CA ALA A 77 -14.01 1.22 -11.22
C ALA A 77 -14.99 1.55 -12.34
N GLU A 78 -16.04 0.73 -12.54
CA GLU A 78 -17.08 1.08 -13.50
C GLU A 78 -17.63 2.47 -13.17
N LEU A 79 -17.52 3.38 -14.13
CA LEU A 79 -18.12 4.69 -14.02
C LEU A 79 -19.62 4.51 -14.28
N PRO A 80 -20.49 4.88 -13.34
CA PRO A 80 -21.93 4.72 -13.54
C PRO A 80 -22.33 5.53 -14.77
N LEU A 81 -22.88 4.87 -15.79
CA LEU A 81 -23.21 5.49 -17.08
C LEU A 81 -24.19 6.67 -16.90
N GLU A 82 -25.02 6.63 -15.85
CA GLU A 82 -25.93 7.71 -15.48
C GLU A 82 -25.23 8.96 -14.96
N GLN A 83 -23.98 8.85 -14.49
CA GLN A 83 -23.16 9.95 -13.99
C GLN A 83 -22.18 10.48 -15.05
N LEU A 84 -22.06 9.78 -16.18
CA LEU A 84 -21.20 10.18 -17.28
C LEU A 84 -21.92 11.20 -18.17
N ARG A 85 -21.30 12.38 -18.28
CA ARG A 85 -21.76 13.47 -19.12
C ARG A 85 -20.66 13.86 -20.08
N ASN A 86 -20.99 13.86 -21.37
CA ASN A 86 -20.05 14.27 -22.39
C ASN A 86 -19.70 15.76 -22.20
N PRO A 87 -18.42 16.13 -22.02
CA PRO A 87 -18.02 17.50 -21.73
C PRO A 87 -18.17 18.45 -22.93
N VAL A 88 -18.31 17.92 -24.14
CA VAL A 88 -18.49 18.69 -25.38
C VAL A 88 -19.97 18.83 -25.74
N THR A 89 -20.75 17.76 -25.60
CA THR A 89 -22.17 17.75 -26.05
C THR A 89 -23.17 17.91 -24.91
N GLY A 90 -22.76 17.71 -23.65
CA GLY A 90 -23.66 17.73 -22.48
C GLY A 90 -24.67 16.57 -22.44
N GLY A 91 -24.62 15.65 -23.41
CA GLY A 91 -25.44 14.44 -23.45
C GLY A 91 -24.89 13.33 -22.55
N ARG A 92 -25.62 12.20 -22.49
CA ARG A 92 -25.17 10.98 -21.83
C ARG A 92 -23.96 10.39 -22.57
N GLY A 93 -22.96 9.94 -21.84
CA GLY A 93 -21.79 9.27 -22.41
C GLY A 93 -20.62 9.29 -21.46
#